data_AF-A0A6G5QHN8-F1
#
_entry.id   AF-A0A6G5QHN8-F1
#
_cell.length_a   1.000
_cell.length_b   1.000
_cell.length_c   1.000
_cell.angle_alpha   90.00
_cell.angle_beta   90.00
_cell.angle_gamma   90.00
#
_symmetry.space_group_name_H-M   'P 1'
#
loop_
_entity.id
_entity.type
_entity.pdbx_description
1 polymer ?
#
loop_
_entity_poly.entity_id
_entity_poly.type
_entity_poly.pdbx_seq_one_letter_code
_entity_poly.pdbx_strand_id
1 'polypeptide(L)'
;MDDNISFAMFIACSVALALYMQIQRLTKNIDANEANEKPSNTRYKISQQENKSAKYIAFCDIIDEKIRELRAMADDMAIDGKKDEFLENLSQISKKLTFVQTMNTNSDTTKWEAELFEILERIENLVSLNLKDGESINSKLRDSLRDEFKNL
;
A
#
# COMPACT_ATOMS: atom_id res chain seq x y z
N MET A 1 0.50 -3.35 28.86
CA MET A 1 1.28 -3.81 27.68
C MET A 1 0.26 -4.48 26.77
N ASP A 2 0.29 -4.21 25.47
CA ASP A 2 -0.37 -5.02 24.41
C ASP A 2 -1.68 -4.56 23.75
N ASP A 3 -2.15 -3.32 23.91
CA ASP A 3 -3.19 -2.77 23.01
C ASP A 3 -2.61 -2.26 21.68
N ASN A 4 -1.43 -1.62 21.73
CA ASN A 4 -0.75 -1.09 20.53
C ASN A 4 -0.19 -2.20 19.61
N ILE A 5 0.24 -3.33 20.18
CA ILE A 5 0.72 -4.49 19.42
C ILE A 5 -0.47 -5.20 18.75
N SER A 6 -1.61 -5.27 19.44
CA SER A 6 -2.84 -5.83 18.88
C SER A 6 -3.34 -4.99 17.70
N PHE A 7 -3.30 -3.65 17.77
CA PHE A 7 -3.78 -2.78 16.70
C PHE A 7 -2.86 -2.73 15.46
N ALA A 8 -1.54 -2.72 15.65
CA ALA A 8 -0.57 -2.80 14.54
C ALA A 8 -0.68 -4.14 13.78
N MET A 9 -0.99 -5.24 14.50
CA MET A 9 -1.19 -6.57 13.91
C MET A 9 -2.45 -6.65 13.04
N PHE A 10 -3.50 -5.85 13.33
CA PHE A 10 -4.73 -5.79 12.54
C PHE A 10 -4.55 -5.09 11.18
N ILE A 11 -3.59 -4.16 11.07
CA ILE A 11 -3.37 -3.35 9.86
C ILE A 11 -2.58 -4.13 8.82
N ALA A 12 -1.48 -4.75 9.24
CA ALA A 12 -0.74 -5.70 8.43
C ALA A 12 -1.65 -6.81 7.92
N CYS A 13 -2.52 -7.34 8.79
CA CYS A 13 -3.53 -8.32 8.40
C CYS A 13 -4.55 -7.77 7.40
N SER A 14 -4.99 -6.51 7.50
CA SER A 14 -6.06 -5.97 6.64
C SER A 14 -5.60 -5.70 5.21
N VAL A 15 -4.40 -5.15 5.04
CA VAL A 15 -3.79 -4.93 3.71
C VAL A 15 -3.29 -6.25 3.13
N ALA A 16 -2.67 -7.12 3.94
CA ALA A 16 -2.30 -8.46 3.52
C ALA A 16 -3.52 -9.34 3.17
N LEU A 17 -4.66 -9.19 3.85
CA LEU A 17 -5.92 -9.88 3.49
C LEU A 17 -6.49 -9.36 2.17
N ALA A 18 -6.44 -8.04 1.91
CA ALA A 18 -6.91 -7.48 0.63
C ALA A 18 -6.03 -7.95 -0.56
N LEU A 19 -4.72 -8.10 -0.33
CA LEU A 19 -3.77 -8.67 -1.29
C LEU A 19 -3.98 -10.19 -1.45
N TYR A 20 -4.10 -10.95 -0.34
CA TYR A 20 -4.28 -12.40 -0.31
C TYR A 20 -5.61 -12.88 -0.89
N MET A 21 -6.72 -12.18 -0.63
CA MET A 21 -8.05 -12.52 -1.15
C MET A 21 -8.11 -12.41 -2.69
N GLN A 22 -7.38 -11.47 -3.29
CA GLN A 22 -7.30 -11.35 -4.76
C GLN A 22 -6.52 -12.52 -5.39
N ILE A 23 -5.47 -13.00 -4.72
CA ILE A 23 -4.70 -14.17 -5.17
C ILE A 23 -5.55 -15.44 -5.14
N GLN A 24 -6.32 -15.67 -4.06
CA GLN A 24 -7.15 -16.89 -3.93
C GLN A 24 -8.36 -16.92 -4.88
N ARG A 25 -9.00 -15.78 -5.18
CA ARG A 25 -10.13 -15.74 -6.12
C ARG A 25 -9.71 -16.09 -7.54
N LEU A 26 -8.48 -15.76 -7.93
CA LEU A 26 -7.94 -16.11 -9.25
C LEU A 26 -7.46 -17.57 -9.32
N THR A 27 -6.91 -18.12 -8.23
CA THR A 27 -6.52 -19.55 -8.16
C THR A 27 -7.73 -20.49 -8.11
N LYS A 28 -8.79 -20.15 -7.35
CA LYS A 28 -10.01 -20.98 -7.27
C LYS A 28 -10.84 -21.01 -8.57
N ASN A 29 -10.69 -20.01 -9.44
CA ASN A 29 -11.37 -20.00 -10.75
C ASN A 29 -10.60 -20.81 -11.82
N ILE A 30 -9.38 -21.28 -11.53
CA ILE A 30 -8.60 -22.16 -12.41
C ILE A 30 -9.00 -23.62 -12.19
N ASP A 31 -9.16 -24.06 -10.93
CA ASP A 31 -9.58 -25.45 -10.61
C ASP A 31 -10.95 -25.84 -11.18
N ALA A 32 -11.82 -24.86 -11.50
CA ALA A 32 -13.13 -25.13 -12.09
C ALA A 32 -13.11 -25.26 -13.63
N ASN A 33 -12.01 -24.89 -14.30
CA ASN A 33 -11.91 -24.84 -15.76
C ASN A 33 -10.80 -25.73 -16.34
N GLU A 34 -10.22 -26.65 -15.57
CA GLU A 34 -9.20 -27.62 -16.05
C GLU A 34 -9.79 -28.81 -16.83
N ALA A 35 -10.80 -28.59 -17.67
CA ALA A 35 -11.29 -29.65 -18.56
C ALA A 35 -10.80 -29.54 -20.01
N ASN A 36 -10.36 -28.39 -20.52
CA ASN A 36 -9.92 -28.32 -21.93
C ASN A 36 -8.82 -27.29 -22.22
N GLU A 37 -7.70 -27.82 -22.71
CA GLU A 37 -6.70 -27.27 -23.66
C GLU A 37 -5.86 -26.03 -23.30
N LYS A 38 -4.53 -26.23 -23.27
CA LYS A 38 -3.50 -25.19 -23.38
C LYS A 38 -3.51 -24.60 -24.81
N PRO A 39 -3.31 -23.27 -24.94
CA PRO A 39 -1.96 -22.81 -25.22
C PRO A 39 -1.54 -21.56 -24.42
N SER A 40 -0.23 -21.45 -24.15
CA SER A 40 0.51 -20.25 -23.69
C SER A 40 0.39 -19.83 -22.21
N ASN A 41 0.83 -20.71 -21.30
CA ASN A 41 1.09 -20.31 -19.91
C ASN A 41 2.10 -19.14 -19.80
N THR A 42 3.04 -18.98 -20.74
CA THR A 42 4.04 -17.90 -20.71
C THR A 42 3.45 -16.55 -21.11
N ARG A 43 2.71 -16.45 -22.23
CA ARG A 43 2.12 -15.17 -22.67
C ARG A 43 1.05 -14.70 -21.69
N TYR A 44 0.21 -15.61 -21.19
CA TYR A 44 -0.79 -15.32 -20.17
C TYR A 44 -0.15 -14.88 -18.84
N LYS A 45 0.91 -15.56 -18.38
CA LYS A 45 1.64 -15.12 -17.18
C LYS A 45 2.32 -13.76 -17.38
N ILE A 46 2.88 -13.49 -18.56
CA ILE A 46 3.50 -12.20 -18.89
C ILE A 46 2.43 -11.08 -18.89
N SER A 47 1.28 -11.27 -19.53
CA SER A 47 0.21 -10.26 -19.56
C SER A 47 -0.43 -10.02 -18.18
N GLN A 48 -0.50 -11.07 -17.35
CA GLN A 48 -0.96 -10.97 -15.96
C GLN A 48 0.08 -10.26 -15.08
N GLN A 49 1.36 -10.46 -15.34
CA GLN A 49 2.45 -9.81 -14.62
C GLN A 49 2.57 -8.32 -15.00
N GLU A 50 2.41 -8.00 -16.29
CA GLU A 50 2.33 -6.62 -16.78
C GLU A 50 1.12 -5.88 -16.18
N ASN A 51 -0.05 -6.53 -16.10
CA ASN A 51 -1.23 -5.97 -15.43
C ASN A 51 -1.01 -5.76 -13.93
N LYS A 52 -0.37 -6.70 -13.23
CA LYS A 52 -0.05 -6.56 -11.80
C LYS A 52 0.90 -5.39 -11.56
N SER A 53 1.97 -5.26 -12.34
CA SER A 53 2.89 -4.13 -12.25
C SER A 53 2.16 -2.80 -12.48
N ALA A 54 1.26 -2.73 -13.45
CA ALA A 54 0.45 -1.53 -13.69
C ALA A 54 -0.44 -1.16 -12.49
N LYS A 55 -1.07 -2.15 -11.83
CA LYS A 55 -1.88 -1.92 -10.63
C LYS A 55 -1.06 -1.41 -9.45
N TYR A 56 0.14 -1.96 -9.19
CA TYR A 56 1.01 -1.44 -8.13
C TYR A 56 1.53 -0.04 -8.44
N ILE A 57 1.86 0.25 -9.70
CA ILE A 57 2.26 1.59 -10.13
C ILE A 57 1.12 2.59 -9.89
N ALA A 58 -0.11 2.26 -10.29
CA ALA A 58 -1.28 3.11 -10.03
C ALA A 58 -1.54 3.29 -8.52
N PHE A 59 -1.29 2.25 -7.73
CA PHE A 59 -1.40 2.35 -6.27
C PHE A 59 -0.32 3.25 -5.66
N CYS A 60 0.91 3.25 -6.19
CA CYS A 60 1.92 4.22 -5.79
C CYS A 60 1.43 5.66 -6.00
N ASP A 61 0.79 5.95 -7.14
CA ASP A 61 0.26 7.30 -7.42
C ASP A 61 -0.80 7.71 -6.38
N ILE A 62 -1.67 6.78 -5.96
CA ILE A 62 -2.65 7.00 -4.89
C ILE A 62 -1.96 7.28 -3.55
N ILE A 63 -0.93 6.51 -3.18
CA ILE A 63 -0.18 6.74 -1.93
C ILE A 63 0.49 8.13 -1.96
N ASP A 64 1.06 8.52 -3.10
CA ASP A 64 1.72 9.82 -3.26
C ASP A 64 0.72 10.97 -3.11
N GLU A 65 -0.51 10.82 -3.60
CA GLU A 65 -1.60 11.78 -3.36
C GLU A 65 -1.94 11.88 -1.87
N LYS A 66 -2.02 10.74 -1.16
CA LYS A 66 -2.24 10.76 0.30
C LYS A 66 -1.09 11.42 1.07
N ILE A 67 0.15 11.26 0.62
CA ILE A 67 1.29 11.98 1.18
C ILE A 67 1.12 13.50 0.99
N ARG A 68 0.62 13.95 -0.17
CA ARG A 68 0.35 15.39 -0.42
C ARG A 68 -0.76 15.92 0.47
N GLU A 69 -1.86 15.18 0.63
CA GLU A 69 -2.93 15.53 1.57
C GLU A 69 -2.39 15.69 3.00
N LEU A 70 -1.55 14.75 3.46
CA LEU A 70 -0.93 14.81 4.77
C LEU A 70 0.00 16.03 4.93
N ARG A 71 0.77 16.38 3.90
CA ARG A 71 1.60 17.61 3.92
C ARG A 71 0.74 18.86 4.04
N ALA A 72 -0.38 18.94 3.34
CA ALA A 72 -1.29 20.08 3.41
C ALA A 72 -1.91 20.23 4.81
N MET A 73 -2.19 19.11 5.49
CA MET A 73 -2.73 19.12 6.86
C MET A 73 -1.69 19.47 7.93
N ALA A 74 -0.39 19.39 7.63
CA ALA A 74 0.68 19.56 8.62
C ALA A 74 0.68 20.96 9.27
N ASP A 75 0.22 21.99 8.57
CA ASP A 75 0.17 23.36 9.09
C ASP A 75 -0.79 23.50 10.28
N ASP A 76 -1.92 22.80 10.24
CA ASP A 76 -2.98 22.90 11.24
C ASP A 76 -2.95 21.76 12.26
N MET A 77 -2.62 20.56 11.80
CA MET A 77 -2.78 19.32 12.56
C MET A 77 -1.49 18.83 13.21
N ALA A 78 -0.31 19.37 12.87
CA ALA A 78 0.91 18.93 13.53
C ALA A 78 0.88 19.25 15.04
N ILE A 79 1.44 18.34 15.83
CA ILE A 79 1.78 18.58 17.23
C ILE A 79 2.85 19.68 17.26
N ASP A 80 2.75 20.60 18.21
CA ASP A 80 3.66 21.75 18.33
C ASP A 80 5.13 21.29 18.33
N GLY A 81 5.93 21.90 17.45
CA GLY A 81 7.36 21.58 17.28
C GLY A 81 7.67 20.34 16.45
N LYS A 82 6.67 19.55 16.03
CA LYS A 82 6.88 18.33 15.21
C LYS A 82 6.69 18.52 13.71
N LYS A 83 6.16 19.67 13.29
CA LYS A 83 5.84 19.95 11.88
C LYS A 83 7.02 19.72 10.94
N ASP A 84 8.19 20.28 11.25
CA ASP A 84 9.35 20.21 10.36
C ASP A 84 9.87 18.77 10.23
N GLU A 85 9.93 18.04 11.36
CA GLU A 85 10.28 16.62 11.38
C GLU A 85 9.27 15.78 10.58
N PHE A 86 7.97 16.06 10.73
CA PHE A 86 6.90 15.39 10.00
C PHE A 86 7.05 15.58 8.48
N LEU A 87 7.26 16.82 8.04
CA LEU A 87 7.40 17.15 6.62
C LEU A 87 8.67 16.54 6.00
N GLU A 88 9.79 16.53 6.73
CA GLU A 88 11.02 15.88 6.28
C GLU A 88 10.83 14.36 6.14
N ASN A 89 10.19 13.71 7.11
CA ASN A 89 9.91 12.28 7.02
C ASN A 89 8.96 11.95 5.87
N LEU A 90 7.92 12.77 5.62
CA LEU A 90 7.06 12.61 4.43
C LEU A 90 7.84 12.82 3.11
N SER A 91 8.88 13.66 3.10
CA SER A 91 9.79 13.81 1.95
C SER A 91 10.58 12.53 1.71
N GLN A 92 11.12 11.93 2.78
CA GLN A 92 11.86 10.67 2.69
C GLN A 92 10.98 9.49 2.24
N ILE A 93 9.74 9.40 2.74
CA ILE A 93 8.78 8.38 2.34
C ILE A 93 8.44 8.52 0.85
N SER A 94 8.16 9.73 0.36
CA SER A 94 7.86 9.97 -1.05
C SER A 94 9.05 9.60 -1.95
N LYS A 95 10.30 9.93 -1.56
CA LYS A 95 11.51 9.47 -2.27
C LYS A 95 11.61 7.94 -2.32
N LYS A 96 11.30 7.25 -1.22
CA LYS A 96 11.28 5.78 -1.19
C LYS A 96 10.21 5.23 -2.14
N LEU A 97 9.01 5.82 -2.13
CA LEU A 97 7.93 5.41 -3.02
C LEU A 97 8.30 5.59 -4.50
N THR A 98 8.91 6.72 -4.87
CA THR A 98 9.45 6.93 -6.22
C THR A 98 10.51 5.87 -6.58
N PHE A 99 11.39 5.51 -5.65
CA PHE A 99 12.36 4.43 -5.88
C PHE A 99 11.67 3.10 -6.15
N VAL A 100 10.66 2.73 -5.35
CA VAL A 100 9.87 1.51 -5.55
C VAL A 100 9.18 1.53 -6.92
N GLN A 101 8.56 2.65 -7.30
CA GLN A 101 7.88 2.84 -8.59
C GLN A 101 8.84 2.72 -9.79
N THR A 102 10.07 3.22 -9.66
CA THR A 102 11.09 3.25 -10.73
C THR A 102 12.01 2.03 -10.73
N MET A 103 11.95 1.20 -9.69
CA MET A 103 12.69 -0.05 -9.64
C MET A 103 12.23 -0.92 -10.82
N ASN A 104 13.15 -1.29 -11.70
CA ASN A 104 12.89 -2.21 -12.81
C ASN A 104 12.77 -3.66 -12.29
N THR A 105 11.91 -3.86 -11.28
CA THR A 105 11.56 -5.15 -10.68
C THR A 105 10.61 -5.88 -11.64
N ASN A 106 11.16 -6.23 -12.80
CA ASN A 106 10.57 -7.24 -13.65
C ASN A 106 10.41 -8.51 -12.81
N SER A 107 9.17 -8.80 -12.38
CA SER A 107 8.60 -10.10 -11.99
C SER A 107 8.30 -10.44 -10.52
N ASP A 108 8.87 -9.79 -9.51
CA ASP A 108 8.63 -10.22 -8.11
C ASP A 108 7.59 -9.36 -7.39
N THR A 109 6.32 -9.74 -7.55
CA THR A 109 5.17 -9.14 -6.85
C THR A 109 5.37 -9.11 -5.33
N THR A 110 6.04 -10.11 -4.76
CA THR A 110 6.29 -10.20 -3.31
C THR A 110 7.15 -9.05 -2.81
N LYS A 111 8.12 -8.61 -3.63
CA LYS A 111 8.98 -7.47 -3.29
C LYS A 111 8.22 -6.16 -3.34
N TRP A 112 7.35 -5.97 -4.33
CA TRP A 112 6.46 -4.81 -4.38
C TRP A 112 5.58 -4.72 -3.14
N GLU A 113 4.95 -5.84 -2.77
CA GLU A 113 4.08 -5.89 -1.59
C GLU A 113 4.83 -5.59 -0.31
N ALA A 114 6.03 -6.15 -0.13
CA ALA A 114 6.85 -5.88 1.05
C ALA A 114 7.27 -4.41 1.16
N GLU A 115 7.72 -3.81 0.05
CA GLU A 115 8.15 -2.41 0.04
C GLU A 115 6.99 -1.43 0.26
N LEU A 116 5.85 -1.69 -0.39
CA LEU A 116 4.63 -0.89 -0.19
C LEU A 116 4.10 -1.03 1.23
N PHE A 117 4.15 -2.23 1.80
CA PHE A 117 3.76 -2.44 3.19
C PHE A 117 4.61 -1.62 4.16
N GLU A 118 5.94 -1.64 4.01
CA GLU A 118 6.83 -0.83 4.84
C GLU A 118 6.57 0.67 4.67
N ILE A 119 6.27 1.13 3.45
CA ILE A 119 5.90 2.53 3.20
C ILE A 119 4.63 2.91 3.96
N LEU A 120 3.58 2.09 3.87
CA LEU A 120 2.30 2.34 4.54
C LEU A 120 2.45 2.35 6.06
N GLU A 121 3.18 1.39 6.62
CA GLU A 121 3.48 1.33 8.06
C GLU A 121 4.24 2.58 8.53
N ARG A 122 5.20 3.05 7.74
CA ARG A 122 5.94 4.29 8.05
C ARG A 122 5.02 5.51 8.03
N ILE A 123 4.09 5.61 7.08
CA ILE A 123 3.11 6.71 7.04
C ILE A 123 2.24 6.67 8.28
N GLU A 124 1.69 5.52 8.65
CA GLU A 124 0.81 5.40 9.81
C GLU A 124 1.51 5.75 11.12
N ASN A 125 2.73 5.24 11.32
CA ASN A 125 3.53 5.57 12.49
C ASN A 125 3.82 7.07 12.53
N LEU A 126 4.16 7.65 11.37
CA LEU A 126 4.46 9.07 11.28
C LEU A 126 3.23 9.93 11.62
N VAL A 127 2.05 9.59 11.11
CA VAL A 127 0.79 10.26 11.44
C VAL A 127 0.46 10.13 12.92
N SER A 128 0.58 8.93 13.48
CA SER A 128 0.28 8.67 14.91
C SER A 128 1.16 9.49 15.85
N LEU A 129 2.44 9.66 15.49
CA LEU A 129 3.43 10.29 16.34
C LEU A 129 3.48 11.82 16.21
N ASN A 130 2.97 12.37 15.10
CA ASN A 130 3.20 13.77 14.74
C ASN A 130 1.94 14.61 14.54
N LEU A 131 0.77 14.00 14.32
CA LEU A 131 -0.48 14.73 14.11
C LEU A 131 -1.41 14.64 15.33
N LYS A 132 -2.12 15.73 15.60
CA LYS A 132 -3.30 15.76 16.47
C LYS A 132 -4.35 14.82 15.88
N ASP A 133 -5.00 14.03 16.73
CA ASP A 133 -5.95 13.00 16.33
C ASP A 133 -5.40 11.98 15.32
N GLY A 134 -4.10 11.66 15.40
CA GLY A 134 -3.40 10.76 14.46
C GLY A 134 -4.08 9.40 14.28
N GLU A 135 -4.72 8.84 15.31
CA GLU A 135 -5.48 7.59 15.21
C GLU A 135 -6.70 7.71 14.28
N SER A 136 -7.46 8.80 14.40
CA SER A 136 -8.61 9.10 13.54
C SER A 136 -8.18 9.35 12.09
N ILE A 137 -7.09 10.10 11.90
CA ILE A 137 -6.49 10.34 10.58
C ILE A 137 -6.04 9.02 9.95
N ASN A 138 -5.37 8.15 10.69
CA ASN A 138 -4.98 6.83 10.22
C ASN A 138 -6.15 5.92 9.91
N SER A 139 -7.25 5.99 10.67
CA SER A 139 -8.47 5.26 10.30
C SER A 139 -8.99 5.69 8.93
N LYS A 140 -9.13 7.00 8.70
CA LYS A 140 -9.60 7.53 7.41
C LYS A 140 -8.64 7.22 6.26
N LEU A 141 -7.33 7.31 6.52
CA LEU A 141 -6.29 6.99 5.54
C LEU A 141 -6.39 5.52 5.13
N ARG A 142 -6.53 4.60 6.09
CA ARG A 142 -6.70 3.16 5.83
C ARG A 142 -7.93 2.85 5.00
N ASP A 143 -9.07 3.43 5.36
CA ASP A 143 -10.33 3.21 4.64
C ASP A 143 -10.24 3.73 3.20
N SER A 144 -9.69 4.95 3.02
CA SER A 144 -9.50 5.53 1.70
C SER A 144 -8.53 4.70 0.84
N LEU A 145 -7.35 4.34 1.36
CA LEU A 145 -6.38 3.53 0.62
C LEU A 145 -6.94 2.15 0.24
N ARG A 146 -7.70 1.53 1.14
CA ARG A 146 -8.37 0.25 0.89
C ARG A 146 -9.38 0.37 -0.26
N ASP A 147 -10.21 1.41 -0.25
CA ASP A 147 -11.26 1.56 -1.24
C ASP A 147 -10.71 1.97 -2.60
N GLU A 148 -9.73 2.87 -2.65
CA GLU A 148 -9.01 3.21 -3.90
C GLU A 148 -8.34 1.97 -4.50
N PHE A 149 -7.66 1.15 -3.68
CA PHE A 149 -6.99 -0.06 -4.18
C PHE A 149 -7.97 -1.15 -4.69
N LYS A 150 -9.17 -1.23 -4.12
CA LYS A 150 -10.23 -2.13 -4.64
C LYS A 150 -10.76 -1.68 -6.00
N ASN A 151 -10.72 -0.38 -6.27
CA ASN A 151 -11.23 0.23 -7.50
C ASN A 151 -10.21 0.22 -8.65
N LEU A 152 -8.95 -0.11 -8.37
CA LEU A 152 -7.91 -0.44 -9.35
C LEU A 152 -8.08 -1.85 -9.93
#